data_AF-A0A382K791-F1
#
_entry.id   AF-A0A382K791-F1
#
_cell.length_a   1.000
_cell.length_b   1.000
_cell.length_c   1.000
_cell.angle_alpha   90.00
_cell.angle_beta   90.00
_cell.angle_gamma   90.00
#
_symmetry.space_group_name_H-M   'P 1'
#
loop_
_entity.id
_entity.type
_entity.pdbx_description
1 polymer ?
#
loop_
_entity_poly.entity_id
_entity_poly.type
_entity_poly.pdbx_seq_one_letter_code
_entity_poly.pdbx_strand_id
1 'polypeptide(L)'
;AVYFYDRLVRTRSWLGTVLLPVLMAWGCSTTEVITANSAPAVQILESIPDNLLLDIAIQPFDPNISSANSGADGQLSVSTDVRRAESRYIASHLKDTLEQTGNWGTVRVIPKPSKASQLNLTGKILSSDGEILKVAIKASDATGRIWLNKFYDDTASRYGYQSAREDPFQDLYNDIANDLIAFHQKIQADKIAEIQILAQLRFAADLAPDAFEDYIKESRNGQLSLVQLPAENDLIVRRIDLIRSQEELLVDTLDDYYGQFYREMKPSYDEWRHATYEEAVKLRQMKKQARGRLLGGVALIAGGLYAGSESNTWAGNAAAAGAVVGGIGAIKSGLDRFKQAEIHEQALKELTQSLGMEITPNILEIEGRTIELKGSADKQFDTWRDILSEIYAEETSNSLETGATRQ
;
A
#
# COMPACT_ATOMS: atom_id res chain seq x y z
N ALA A 1 -79.33 -56.03 -23.97
CA ALA A 1 -78.17 -56.83 -24.41
C ALA A 1 -76.92 -56.20 -23.78
N VAL A 2 -76.35 -56.82 -22.73
CA VAL A 2 -74.99 -57.45 -22.66
C VAL A 2 -73.88 -56.46 -23.07
N TYR A 3 -72.91 -56.01 -22.25
CA TYR A 3 -71.79 -56.69 -21.55
C TYR A 3 -71.22 -55.67 -20.50
N PHE A 4 -70.93 -55.97 -19.23
CA PHE A 4 -69.81 -56.69 -18.56
C PHE A 4 -68.36 -56.16 -18.78
N TYR A 5 -67.64 -56.03 -17.64
CA TYR A 5 -66.19 -55.75 -17.43
C TYR A 5 -65.72 -54.28 -17.66
N ASP A 6 -64.87 -53.63 -16.88
CA ASP A 6 -63.89 -54.07 -15.87
C ASP A 6 -63.53 -52.90 -14.92
N ARG A 7 -63.06 -53.24 -13.72
CA ARG A 7 -62.68 -52.35 -12.61
C ARG A 7 -61.16 -52.38 -12.50
N LEU A 8 -60.43 -51.34 -12.93
CA LEU A 8 -59.01 -51.14 -12.55
C LEU A 8 -58.53 -49.69 -12.81
N VAL A 9 -58.11 -49.04 -11.71
CA VAL A 9 -56.95 -48.13 -11.56
C VAL A 9 -56.82 -46.97 -12.55
N ARG A 10 -57.08 -45.74 -12.05
CA ARG A 10 -56.41 -44.53 -12.56
C ARG A 10 -56.36 -43.40 -11.52
N THR A 11 -55.47 -43.52 -10.54
CA THR A 11 -54.96 -42.36 -9.78
C THR A 11 -53.47 -42.25 -10.06
N ARG A 12 -53.11 -41.52 -11.12
CA ARG A 12 -51.72 -41.23 -11.46
C ARG A 12 -51.55 -39.79 -11.91
N SER A 13 -50.49 -39.18 -11.39
CA SER A 13 -49.76 -37.98 -11.83
C SER A 13 -50.41 -36.61 -11.63
N TRP A 14 -50.45 -36.10 -10.40
CA TRP A 14 -50.59 -34.66 -10.14
C TRP A 14 -49.53 -34.09 -9.16
N LEU A 15 -48.44 -34.83 -8.90
CA LEU A 15 -47.35 -34.39 -8.01
C LEU A 15 -45.99 -34.25 -8.72
N GLY A 16 -45.89 -34.60 -10.01
CA GLY A 16 -44.63 -34.56 -10.77
C GLY A 16 -44.34 -33.25 -11.51
N THR A 17 -45.31 -32.34 -11.62
CA THR A 17 -45.21 -31.19 -12.55
C THR A 17 -44.89 -29.85 -11.88
N VAL A 18 -44.79 -29.79 -10.55
CA VAL A 18 -44.60 -28.51 -9.82
C VAL A 18 -43.18 -28.36 -9.24
N LEU A 19 -42.36 -29.41 -9.24
CA LEU A 19 -41.03 -29.38 -8.60
C LEU A 19 -39.88 -28.99 -9.55
N LEU A 20 -40.11 -28.93 -10.86
CA LEU A 20 -39.11 -28.55 -11.86
C LEU A 20 -38.89 -27.02 -12.06
N PRO A 21 -39.84 -26.09 -11.81
CA PRO A 21 -39.59 -24.66 -12.02
C PRO A 21 -38.88 -23.97 -10.84
N VAL A 22 -38.93 -24.53 -9.63
CA VAL A 22 -38.40 -23.86 -8.41
C VAL A 22 -36.87 -23.92 -8.35
N LEU A 23 -36.24 -24.92 -8.97
CA LEU A 23 -34.78 -25.05 -9.04
C LEU A 23 -34.11 -24.11 -10.07
N MET A 24 -34.87 -23.47 -10.97
CA MET A 24 -34.32 -22.49 -11.93
C MET A 24 -34.27 -21.05 -11.41
N ALA A 25 -34.82 -20.77 -10.22
CA ALA A 25 -34.85 -19.41 -9.66
C ALA A 25 -33.54 -18.97 -8.96
N TRP A 26 -32.51 -19.83 -8.90
CA TRP A 26 -31.24 -19.53 -8.22
C TRP A 26 -30.16 -18.97 -9.15
N GLY A 27 -30.57 -18.42 -10.29
CA GLY A 27 -29.73 -17.64 -11.20
C GLY A 27 -29.67 -16.16 -10.84
N CYS A 28 -29.57 -15.80 -9.55
CA CYS A 28 -29.27 -14.42 -9.19
C CYS A 28 -27.79 -14.15 -9.48
N SER A 29 -27.48 -13.67 -10.70
CA SER A 29 -26.20 -13.02 -10.96
C SER A 29 -26.17 -11.71 -10.18
N THR A 30 -25.56 -11.70 -9.00
CA THR A 30 -25.29 -10.46 -8.28
C THR A 30 -24.19 -9.73 -9.04
N THR A 31 -24.54 -8.72 -9.83
CA THR A 31 -23.57 -7.76 -10.36
C THR A 31 -23.10 -6.90 -9.19
N GLU A 32 -21.88 -7.14 -8.73
CA GLU A 32 -21.22 -6.28 -7.77
C GLU A 32 -20.86 -4.98 -8.49
N VAL A 33 -21.66 -3.94 -8.28
CA VAL A 33 -21.35 -2.60 -8.77
C VAL A 33 -20.29 -2.05 -7.83
N ILE A 34 -19.05 -1.99 -8.29
CA ILE A 34 -17.99 -1.23 -7.61
C ILE A 34 -18.33 0.23 -7.85
N THR A 35 -19.03 0.84 -6.90
CA THR A 35 -19.24 2.29 -6.88
C THR A 35 -17.95 2.93 -6.37
N ALA A 36 -17.30 3.72 -7.22
CA ALA A 36 -16.25 4.63 -6.79
C ALA A 36 -16.87 5.64 -5.80
N ASN A 37 -16.73 5.37 -4.50
CA ASN A 37 -17.05 6.35 -3.46
C ASN A 37 -15.80 7.20 -3.25
N SER A 38 -15.46 7.98 -4.26
CA SER A 38 -14.29 8.83 -4.27
C SER A 38 -14.57 10.09 -3.46
N ALA A 39 -14.02 10.17 -2.24
CA ALA A 39 -13.91 11.46 -1.57
C ALA A 39 -12.73 12.21 -2.22
N PRO A 40 -12.94 13.40 -2.81
CA PRO A 40 -11.82 14.18 -3.33
C PRO A 40 -10.87 14.54 -2.18
N ALA A 41 -9.58 14.73 -2.49
CA ALA A 41 -8.63 15.23 -1.51
C ALA A 41 -9.11 16.58 -0.96
N VAL A 42 -9.17 16.68 0.37
CA VAL A 42 -9.66 17.88 1.06
C VAL A 42 -8.64 18.99 0.92
N GLN A 43 -9.06 20.11 0.34
CA GLN A 43 -8.32 21.38 0.37
C GLN A 43 -8.97 22.28 1.42
N ILE A 44 -8.19 22.79 2.38
CA ILE A 44 -8.73 23.71 3.38
C ILE A 44 -8.91 25.09 2.75
N LEU A 45 -10.15 25.60 2.78
CA LEU A 45 -10.52 26.88 2.17
C LEU A 45 -9.94 28.10 2.91
N GLU A 46 -9.72 27.97 4.21
CA GLU A 46 -9.04 28.97 5.03
C GLU A 46 -7.55 28.60 5.12
N SER A 47 -6.68 29.42 4.51
CA SER A 47 -5.24 29.14 4.46
C SER A 47 -4.69 28.88 5.86
N ILE A 48 -4.07 27.73 6.07
CA ILE A 48 -3.28 27.47 7.28
C ILE A 48 -2.13 28.50 7.28
N PRO A 49 -1.90 29.24 8.38
CA PRO A 49 -0.74 30.11 8.50
C PRO A 49 0.56 29.34 8.25
N ASP A 50 1.51 29.92 7.50
CA ASP A 50 2.76 29.25 7.10
C ASP A 50 3.52 28.63 8.28
N ASN A 51 3.49 29.27 9.45
CA ASN A 51 4.12 28.78 10.67
C ASN A 51 3.42 27.56 11.32
N LEU A 52 2.27 27.14 10.80
CA LEU A 52 1.52 25.95 11.23
C LEU A 52 1.49 24.84 10.16
N LEU A 53 2.13 25.08 9.01
CA LEU A 53 2.36 24.04 8.02
C LEU A 53 3.45 23.08 8.52
N LEU A 54 3.21 21.78 8.35
CA LEU A 54 4.21 20.76 8.64
C LEU A 54 4.81 20.23 7.36
N ASP A 55 6.13 20.02 7.40
CA ASP A 55 6.85 19.31 6.35
C ASP A 55 6.67 17.80 6.49
N ILE A 56 6.43 17.12 5.37
CA ILE A 56 6.22 15.68 5.30
C ILE A 56 7.38 15.01 4.57
N ALA A 57 8.00 14.04 5.23
CA ALA A 57 8.96 13.13 4.63
C ALA A 57 8.30 11.77 4.39
N ILE A 58 8.19 11.36 3.13
CA ILE A 58 7.63 10.08 2.69
C ILE A 58 8.79 9.15 2.33
N GLN A 59 8.79 7.92 2.86
CA GLN A 59 9.73 6.90 2.42
C GLN A 59 9.15 6.08 1.27
N PRO A 60 9.98 5.57 0.33
CA PRO A 60 9.57 4.49 -0.55
C PRO A 60 8.96 3.35 0.27
N PHE A 61 7.80 2.84 -0.16
CA PHE A 61 7.06 1.87 0.66
C PHE A 61 7.83 0.56 0.75
N ASP A 62 7.77 -0.14 1.89
CA ASP A 62 8.29 -1.50 1.99
C ASP A 62 7.64 -2.35 0.89
N PRO A 63 8.43 -2.89 -0.06
CA PRO A 63 7.90 -3.67 -1.17
C PRO A 63 7.34 -5.03 -0.72
N ASN A 64 7.52 -5.41 0.55
CA ASN A 64 7.04 -6.68 1.12
C ASN A 64 7.52 -7.91 0.33
N ILE A 65 8.76 -7.86 -0.15
CA ILE A 65 9.40 -8.97 -0.85
C ILE A 65 9.92 -9.93 0.21
N SER A 66 9.16 -10.96 0.55
CA SER A 66 9.72 -12.10 1.29
C SER A 66 10.83 -12.75 0.47
N SER A 67 11.95 -13.11 1.11
CA SER A 67 13.06 -13.86 0.49
C SER A 67 12.67 -15.26 -0.02
N ALA A 68 11.42 -15.67 0.23
CA ALA A 68 10.82 -16.95 -0.17
C ALA A 68 9.55 -16.74 -1.02
N ASN A 69 9.62 -15.99 -2.11
CA ASN A 69 8.50 -15.86 -3.05
C ASN A 69 8.34 -17.14 -3.89
N SER A 70 7.68 -18.14 -3.31
CA SER A 70 7.07 -19.27 -4.01
C SER A 70 5.57 -19.27 -3.69
N GLY A 71 4.77 -18.54 -4.46
CA GLY A 71 3.31 -18.64 -4.68
C GLY A 71 2.40 -19.37 -3.67
N ALA A 72 2.60 -19.24 -2.35
CA ALA A 72 1.93 -20.11 -1.39
C ALA A 72 0.48 -19.69 -1.06
N ASP A 73 0.09 -18.43 -1.26
CA ASP A 73 -1.21 -17.91 -0.80
C ASP A 73 -2.01 -17.14 -1.87
N GLY A 74 -1.87 -17.54 -3.14
CA GLY A 74 -2.70 -17.01 -4.22
C GLY A 74 -2.47 -15.53 -4.57
N GLN A 75 -1.41 -14.92 -4.01
CA GLN A 75 -0.90 -13.60 -4.36
C GLN A 75 0.01 -13.71 -5.58
N LEU A 76 -0.18 -12.79 -6.54
CA LEU A 76 0.55 -12.72 -7.79
C LEU A 76 2.06 -12.69 -7.54
N SER A 77 2.82 -13.54 -8.24
CA SER A 77 4.29 -13.48 -8.19
C SER A 77 4.78 -12.27 -8.99
N VAL A 78 4.61 -11.07 -8.43
CA VAL A 78 5.16 -9.84 -9.01
C VAL A 78 6.69 -9.95 -8.96
N SER A 79 7.38 -9.59 -10.04
CA SER A 79 8.84 -9.60 -10.05
C SER A 79 9.38 -8.65 -8.98
N THR A 80 10.53 -8.97 -8.40
CA THR A 80 11.13 -8.14 -7.36
C THR A 80 11.38 -6.70 -7.84
N ASP A 81 11.64 -6.54 -9.13
CA ASP A 81 12.00 -5.26 -9.71
C ASP A 81 10.76 -4.39 -9.94
N VAL A 82 9.65 -4.98 -10.39
CA VAL A 82 8.36 -4.28 -10.45
C VAL A 82 7.91 -3.87 -9.07
N ARG A 83 8.04 -4.75 -8.06
CA ARG A 83 7.64 -4.41 -6.69
C ARG A 83 8.51 -3.30 -6.07
N ARG A 84 9.81 -3.27 -6.38
CA ARG A 84 10.72 -2.17 -6.00
C ARG A 84 10.38 -0.86 -6.73
N ALA A 85 9.91 -0.94 -7.96
CA ALA A 85 9.47 0.21 -8.73
C ALA A 85 8.15 0.78 -8.16
N GLU A 86 7.18 -0.08 -7.87
CA GLU A 86 5.91 0.28 -7.20
C GLU A 86 6.14 1.00 -5.87
N SER A 87 7.12 0.54 -5.07
CA SER A 87 7.51 1.19 -3.81
C SER A 87 7.78 2.68 -3.95
N ARG A 88 8.49 3.06 -5.02
CA ARG A 88 8.85 4.46 -5.32
C ARG A 88 7.71 5.20 -6.01
N TYR A 89 7.02 4.53 -6.93
CA TYR A 89 5.88 5.10 -7.65
C TYR A 89 4.77 5.51 -6.68
N ILE A 90 4.35 4.61 -5.79
CA ILE A 90 3.25 4.84 -4.86
C ILE A 90 3.61 5.97 -3.88
N ALA A 91 4.84 5.98 -3.37
CA ALA A 91 5.32 7.06 -2.51
C ALA A 91 5.29 8.42 -3.21
N SER A 92 5.75 8.48 -4.47
CA SER A 92 5.78 9.71 -5.27
C SER A 92 4.37 10.18 -5.65
N HIS A 93 3.46 9.26 -5.96
CA HIS A 93 2.07 9.63 -6.25
C HIS A 93 1.32 10.12 -5.00
N LEU A 94 1.61 9.55 -3.83
CA LEU A 94 1.10 10.07 -2.56
C LEU A 94 1.66 11.47 -2.27
N LYS A 95 2.94 11.72 -2.57
CA LYS A 95 3.54 13.06 -2.49
C LYS A 95 2.74 14.04 -3.35
N ASP A 96 2.58 13.76 -4.65
CA ASP A 96 1.85 14.65 -5.57
C ASP A 96 0.43 14.94 -5.06
N THR A 97 -0.26 13.92 -4.52
CA THR A 97 -1.61 14.08 -3.95
C THR A 97 -1.59 15.03 -2.74
N LEU A 98 -0.63 14.88 -1.83
CA LEU A 98 -0.49 15.74 -0.65
C LEU A 98 -0.13 17.17 -1.04
N GLU A 99 0.80 17.38 -1.97
CA GLU A 99 1.17 18.70 -2.47
C GLU A 99 -0.03 19.43 -3.11
N GLN A 100 -0.81 18.72 -3.93
CA GLN A 100 -2.01 19.27 -4.56
C GLN A 100 -3.09 19.69 -3.56
N THR A 101 -3.07 19.20 -2.33
CA THR A 101 -4.00 19.66 -1.30
C THR A 101 -3.69 21.06 -0.79
N GLY A 102 -2.44 21.53 -0.91
CA GLY A 102 -2.00 22.82 -0.38
C GLY A 102 -2.06 22.96 1.15
N ASN A 103 -2.24 21.85 1.88
CA ASN A 103 -2.42 21.86 3.34
C ASN A 103 -1.11 21.69 4.13
N TRP A 104 0.01 21.49 3.44
CA TRP A 104 1.29 21.10 4.04
C TRP A 104 2.38 22.08 3.64
N GLY A 105 3.51 22.02 4.34
CA GLY A 105 4.71 22.73 3.92
C GLY A 105 5.31 22.03 2.71
N THR A 106 6.56 21.63 2.83
CA THR A 106 7.20 20.77 1.82
C THR A 106 6.79 19.31 2.00
N VAL A 107 6.54 18.61 0.89
CA VAL A 107 6.30 17.17 0.90
C VAL A 107 7.38 16.54 0.03
N ARG A 108 8.17 15.63 0.60
CA ARG A 108 9.36 15.09 -0.07
C ARG A 108 9.44 13.58 0.05
N VAL A 109 9.86 12.92 -1.02
CA VAL A 109 10.23 11.50 -0.97
C VAL A 109 11.72 11.38 -0.67
N ILE A 110 12.04 10.73 0.46
CA ILE A 110 13.42 10.55 0.90
C ILE A 110 13.70 9.07 1.21
N PRO A 111 14.91 8.57 0.95
CA PRO A 111 15.23 7.15 1.09
C PRO A 111 15.11 6.66 2.54
N LYS A 112 15.43 7.53 3.51
CA LYS A 112 15.39 7.24 4.93
C LYS A 112 14.81 8.42 5.70
N PRO A 113 14.18 8.18 6.87
CA PRO A 113 13.75 9.26 7.74
C PRO A 113 14.94 10.13 8.16
N SER A 114 14.88 11.44 7.93
CA SER A 114 15.80 12.38 8.57
C SER A 114 15.32 12.69 9.99
N LYS A 115 16.26 13.04 10.88
CA LYS A 115 15.94 13.55 12.22
C LYS A 115 15.30 14.93 12.18
N ALA A 116 15.49 15.67 11.09
CA ALA A 116 14.85 16.95 10.82
C ALA A 116 13.39 16.83 10.34
N SER A 117 12.92 15.62 10.02
CA SER A 117 11.56 15.43 9.52
C SER A 117 10.52 15.72 10.60
N GLN A 118 9.61 16.65 10.31
CA GLN A 118 8.52 17.04 11.22
C GLN A 118 7.42 15.98 11.26
N LEU A 119 6.99 15.49 10.09
CA LEU A 119 6.10 14.34 9.95
C LEU A 119 6.74 13.30 9.04
N ASN A 120 6.89 12.06 9.53
CA ASN A 120 7.41 10.94 8.75
C ASN A 120 6.28 10.00 8.34
N LEU A 121 6.22 9.63 7.06
CA LEU A 121 5.25 8.70 6.51
C LEU A 121 5.96 7.50 5.89
N THR A 122 5.75 6.34 6.50
CA THR A 122 6.19 5.04 5.98
C THR A 122 4.99 4.25 5.50
N GLY A 123 5.19 3.47 4.43
CA GLY A 123 4.18 2.56 3.91
C GLY A 123 4.73 1.16 3.72
N LYS A 124 3.83 0.17 3.62
CA LYS A 124 4.15 -1.20 3.22
C LYS A 124 3.11 -1.68 2.24
N ILE A 125 3.55 -2.18 1.09
CA ILE A 125 2.66 -2.73 0.07
C ILE A 125 2.23 -4.14 0.52
N LEU A 126 0.93 -4.31 0.78
CA LEU A 126 0.37 -5.59 1.19
C LEU A 126 -0.10 -6.39 -0.01
N SER A 127 -0.69 -5.71 -1.00
CA SER A 127 -1.07 -6.26 -2.30
C SER A 127 -1.07 -5.13 -3.33
N SER A 128 -0.60 -5.41 -4.55
CA SER A 128 -0.80 -4.52 -5.69
C SER A 128 -0.86 -5.37 -6.94
N ASP A 129 -1.91 -5.16 -7.71
CA ASP A 129 -2.11 -5.61 -9.08
C ASP A 129 -3.02 -4.59 -9.80
N GLY A 130 -3.36 -4.85 -11.07
CA GLY A 130 -4.24 -3.97 -11.82
C GLY A 130 -5.66 -3.82 -11.28
N GLU A 131 -6.12 -4.67 -10.36
CA GLU A 131 -7.47 -4.62 -9.77
C GLU A 131 -7.46 -4.10 -8.33
N ILE A 132 -6.47 -4.47 -7.53
CA ILE A 132 -6.46 -4.26 -6.08
C ILE A 132 -5.14 -3.63 -5.64
N LEU A 133 -5.22 -2.52 -4.90
CA LEU A 133 -4.11 -1.92 -4.17
C LEU A 133 -4.42 -1.93 -2.67
N LYS A 134 -3.50 -2.49 -1.87
CA LYS A 134 -3.59 -2.52 -0.40
C LYS A 134 -2.27 -2.11 0.21
N VAL A 135 -2.31 -1.12 1.10
CA VAL A 135 -1.13 -0.60 1.79
C VAL A 135 -1.38 -0.49 3.29
N ALA A 136 -0.35 -0.73 4.09
CA ALA A 136 -0.31 -0.32 5.49
C ALA A 136 0.46 1.00 5.57
N ILE A 137 -0.11 2.02 6.19
CA ILE A 137 0.52 3.33 6.34
C ILE A 137 0.72 3.64 7.82
N LYS A 138 1.92 4.13 8.14
CA LYS A 138 2.25 4.69 9.43
C LYS A 138 2.78 6.11 9.27
N ALA A 139 2.13 7.05 9.94
CA ALA A 139 2.58 8.44 10.04
C ALA A 139 2.92 8.79 11.49
N SER A 140 4.07 9.39 11.74
CA SER A 140 4.50 9.81 13.08
C SER A 140 5.25 11.13 13.05
N ASP A 141 4.91 12.02 13.98
CA ASP A 141 5.55 13.33 14.10
C ASP A 141 6.89 13.29 14.84
N ALA A 142 7.58 14.43 14.90
CA ALA A 142 8.86 14.57 15.57
C ALA A 142 8.82 14.32 17.08
N THR A 143 7.64 14.38 17.72
CA THR A 143 7.49 14.02 19.14
C THR A 143 7.46 12.50 19.33
N GLY A 144 7.35 11.71 18.27
CA GLY A 144 7.13 10.27 18.31
C GLY A 144 5.65 9.88 18.41
N ARG A 145 4.73 10.85 18.35
CA ARG A 145 3.28 10.57 18.35
C ARG A 145 2.89 10.00 16.99
N ILE A 146 2.14 8.90 17.02
CA ILE A 146 1.60 8.25 15.83
C ILE A 146 0.29 8.95 15.44
N TRP A 147 0.24 9.49 14.24
CA TRP A 147 -0.96 10.08 13.65
C TRP A 147 -1.81 9.02 12.98
N LEU A 148 -1.15 8.15 12.20
CA LEU A 148 -1.78 7.06 11.47
C LEU A 148 -1.03 5.75 11.71
N ASN A 149 -1.79 4.68 11.86
CA ASN A 149 -1.33 3.29 11.78
C ASN A 149 -2.52 2.48 11.27
N LYS A 150 -2.77 2.57 9.97
CA LYS A 150 -4.01 2.12 9.34
C LYS A 150 -3.73 1.34 8.05
N PHE A 151 -4.70 0.51 7.68
CA PHE A 151 -4.74 -0.17 6.39
C PHE A 151 -5.64 0.62 5.45
N TYR A 152 -5.17 0.79 4.22
CA TYR A 152 -5.94 1.39 3.13
C TYR A 152 -6.02 0.38 2.00
N ASP A 153 -7.19 0.25 1.41
CA ASP A 153 -7.41 -0.58 0.24
C ASP A 153 -8.35 0.07 -0.76
N ASP A 154 -8.06 -0.16 -2.03
CA ASP A 154 -8.87 0.31 -3.13
C ASP A 154 -8.93 -0.76 -4.23
N THR A 155 -10.07 -0.80 -4.91
CA THR A 155 -10.36 -1.72 -6.01
C THR A 155 -10.70 -0.93 -7.25
N ALA A 156 -9.76 -0.91 -8.19
CA ALA A 156 -9.94 -0.21 -9.45
C ALA A 156 -11.12 -0.78 -10.25
N SER A 157 -11.89 0.11 -10.87
CA SER A 157 -12.90 -0.27 -11.85
C SER A 157 -12.32 -0.24 -13.26
N ARG A 158 -12.95 -0.96 -14.20
CA ARG A 158 -12.62 -0.86 -15.63
C ARG A 158 -12.66 0.59 -16.14
N TYR A 159 -13.57 1.41 -15.61
CA TYR A 159 -13.72 2.81 -16.01
C TYR A 159 -12.60 3.70 -15.46
N GLY A 160 -12.02 3.37 -14.31
CA GLY A 160 -10.87 4.08 -13.75
C GLY A 160 -9.71 4.16 -14.75
N TYR A 161 -9.43 3.05 -15.44
CA TYR A 161 -8.42 3.00 -16.50
C TYR A 161 -8.78 3.71 -17.82
N GLN A 162 -10.06 4.04 -18.03
CA GLN A 162 -10.50 4.75 -19.24
C GLN A 162 -10.43 6.28 -19.06
N SER A 163 -10.34 6.74 -17.82
CA SER A 163 -10.13 8.14 -17.49
C SER A 163 -8.63 8.45 -17.55
N ALA A 164 -8.22 9.32 -18.47
CA ALA A 164 -6.83 9.80 -18.52
C ALA A 164 -6.52 10.88 -17.46
N ARG A 165 -7.50 11.27 -16.63
CA ARG A 165 -7.37 12.41 -15.70
C ARG A 165 -6.77 12.06 -14.35
N GLU A 166 -7.06 10.87 -13.83
CA GLU A 166 -6.74 10.48 -12.46
C GLU A 166 -6.22 9.05 -12.42
N ASP A 167 -5.44 8.74 -11.38
CA ASP A 167 -4.99 7.38 -11.14
C ASP A 167 -6.19 6.44 -10.87
N PRO A 168 -6.20 5.20 -11.38
CA PRO A 168 -7.26 4.23 -11.08
C PRO A 168 -7.47 3.93 -9.59
N PHE A 169 -6.47 4.25 -8.76
CA PHE A 169 -6.50 4.10 -7.31
C PHE A 169 -6.43 5.44 -6.56
N GLN A 170 -6.79 6.56 -7.20
CA GLN A 170 -6.70 7.90 -6.62
C GLN A 170 -7.43 8.02 -5.27
N ASP A 171 -8.49 7.25 -5.06
CA ASP A 171 -9.27 7.24 -3.82
C ASP A 171 -8.43 6.84 -2.62
N LEU A 172 -7.57 5.82 -2.78
CA LEU A 172 -6.63 5.40 -1.73
C LEU A 172 -5.71 6.54 -1.29
N TYR A 173 -5.20 7.33 -2.24
CA TYR A 173 -4.28 8.43 -1.95
C TYR A 173 -5.02 9.60 -1.30
N ASN A 174 -6.24 9.89 -1.77
CA ASN A 174 -7.10 10.91 -1.17
C ASN A 174 -7.49 10.54 0.26
N ASP A 175 -7.80 9.28 0.54
CA ASP A 175 -8.15 8.80 1.87
C ASP A 175 -6.98 8.97 2.86
N ILE A 176 -5.75 8.63 2.44
CA ILE A 176 -4.55 8.87 3.25
C ILE A 176 -4.37 10.36 3.54
N ALA A 177 -4.50 11.22 2.52
CA ALA A 177 -4.37 12.68 2.67
C ALA A 177 -5.44 13.26 3.59
N ASN A 178 -6.68 12.79 3.45
CA ASN A 178 -7.85 13.22 4.23
C ASN A 178 -7.71 12.81 5.70
N ASP A 179 -7.23 11.60 5.97
CA ASP A 179 -6.98 11.13 7.33
C ASP A 179 -5.84 11.90 8.02
N LEU A 180 -4.78 12.25 7.27
CA LEU A 180 -3.68 13.08 7.78
C LEU A 180 -4.18 14.47 8.18
N ILE A 181 -4.90 15.16 7.30
CA ILE A 181 -5.37 16.52 7.59
C ILE A 181 -6.45 16.54 8.68
N ALA A 182 -7.31 15.51 8.72
CA ALA A 182 -8.29 15.35 9.81
C ALA A 182 -7.63 15.08 11.17
N PHE A 183 -6.40 14.55 11.20
CA PHE A 183 -5.61 14.45 12.43
C PHE A 183 -4.98 15.79 12.78
N HIS A 184 -4.33 16.46 11.81
CA HIS A 184 -3.71 17.79 12.00
C HIS A 184 -4.70 18.82 12.58
N GLN A 185 -5.93 18.88 12.05
CA GLN A 185 -6.97 19.81 12.52
C GLN A 185 -7.39 19.63 13.99
N LYS A 186 -7.06 18.48 14.62
CA LYS A 186 -7.34 18.21 16.04
C LYS A 186 -6.20 18.67 16.97
N ILE A 187 -5.07 19.05 16.40
CA ILE A 187 -3.88 19.46 17.14
C ILE A 187 -3.93 20.98 17.35
N GLN A 188 -3.59 21.43 18.56
CA GLN A 188 -3.52 22.85 18.88
C GLN A 188 -2.28 23.49 18.23
N ALA A 189 -2.36 24.78 17.89
CA ALA A 189 -1.29 25.50 17.19
C ALA A 189 0.06 25.49 17.96
N ASP A 190 0.04 25.57 19.28
CA ASP A 190 1.23 25.47 20.14
C ASP A 190 1.91 24.10 20.04
N LYS A 191 1.11 23.03 19.89
CA LYS A 191 1.61 21.66 19.71
C LYS A 191 2.20 21.45 18.31
N ILE A 192 1.65 22.10 17.29
CA ILE A 192 2.25 22.12 15.94
C ILE A 192 3.62 22.81 15.97
N ALA A 193 3.72 23.98 16.62
CA ALA A 193 4.99 24.67 16.80
C ALA A 193 6.00 23.82 17.59
N GLU A 194 5.55 23.10 18.63
CA GLU A 194 6.39 22.16 19.38
C GLU A 194 6.95 21.04 18.49
N ILE A 195 6.15 20.48 17.56
CA ILE A 195 6.62 19.48 16.59
C ILE A 195 7.75 20.03 15.72
N GLN A 196 7.58 21.24 15.18
CA GLN A 196 8.59 21.88 14.33
C GLN A 196 9.91 22.11 15.11
N ILE A 197 9.82 22.65 16.32
CA ILE A 197 10.98 22.91 17.19
C ILE A 197 11.67 21.59 17.55
N LEU A 198 10.91 20.55 17.94
CA LEU A 198 11.48 19.25 18.28
C LEU A 198 12.16 18.60 17.07
N ALA A 199 11.65 18.78 15.86
CA ALA A 199 12.33 18.30 14.65
C ALA A 199 13.72 18.95 14.49
N GLN A 200 13.82 20.27 14.69
CA GLN A 200 15.08 21.00 14.65
C GLN A 200 16.04 20.56 15.76
N LEU A 201 15.56 20.42 16.99
CA LEU A 201 16.39 19.99 18.11
C LEU A 201 16.85 18.54 17.97
N ARG A 202 16.03 17.65 17.41
CA ARG A 202 16.42 16.27 17.14
C ARG A 202 17.51 16.19 16.08
N PHE A 203 17.43 17.05 15.06
CA PHE A 203 18.50 17.20 14.09
C PHE A 203 19.79 17.69 14.74
N ALA A 204 19.68 18.73 15.57
CA ALA A 204 20.80 19.28 16.33
C ALA A 204 21.45 18.24 17.25
N ALA A 205 20.65 17.48 17.99
CA ALA A 205 21.12 16.43 18.89
C ALA A 205 21.72 15.22 18.16
N ASP A 206 21.31 14.94 16.93
CA ASP A 206 21.94 13.89 16.11
C ASP A 206 23.35 14.30 15.64
N LEU A 207 23.54 15.60 15.40
CA LEU A 207 24.83 16.16 14.97
C LEU A 207 25.77 16.47 16.15
N ALA A 208 25.19 16.92 17.26
CA ALA A 208 25.88 17.44 18.43
C ALA A 208 25.24 16.95 19.74
N PRO A 209 25.29 15.64 20.04
CA PRO A 209 24.59 15.07 21.20
C PRO A 209 24.87 15.81 22.51
N ASP A 210 26.16 16.02 22.82
CA ASP A 210 26.61 16.64 24.07
C ASP A 210 26.12 18.07 24.26
N ALA A 211 25.89 18.80 23.17
CA ALA A 211 25.41 20.18 23.22
C ALA A 211 23.89 20.28 23.32
N PHE A 212 23.14 19.21 23.00
CA PHE A 212 21.69 19.25 22.89
C PHE A 212 20.91 18.25 23.74
N GLU A 213 21.60 17.37 24.49
CA GLU A 213 20.97 16.39 25.38
C GLU A 213 20.02 17.04 26.41
N ASP A 214 20.33 18.26 26.87
CA ASP A 214 19.52 18.98 27.88
C ASP A 214 18.28 19.70 27.31
N TYR A 215 18.12 19.79 25.99
CA TYR A 215 16.97 20.49 25.38
C TYR A 215 15.76 19.58 25.17
N ILE A 216 15.98 18.26 25.08
CA ILE A 216 14.94 17.28 24.77
C ILE A 216 14.90 16.23 25.86
N LYS A 217 13.69 15.87 26.31
CA LYS A 217 13.50 14.75 27.21
C LYS A 217 12.69 13.65 26.55
N GLU A 218 13.22 12.44 26.61
CA GLU A 218 12.50 11.24 26.21
C GLU A 218 11.76 10.61 27.40
N SER A 219 10.48 10.34 27.21
CA SER A 219 9.65 9.59 28.15
C SER A 219 9.90 8.08 28.02
N ARG A 220 9.50 7.30 29.03
CA ARG A 220 9.62 5.83 29.04
C ARG A 220 8.92 5.13 27.88
N ASN A 221 7.96 5.79 27.23
CA ASN A 221 7.23 5.30 26.06
C ASN A 221 7.83 5.77 24.72
N GLY A 222 9.00 6.40 24.73
CA GLY A 222 9.68 6.91 23.53
C GLY A 222 9.17 8.26 23.01
N GLN A 223 8.28 8.93 23.76
CA GLN A 223 7.78 10.24 23.38
C GLN A 223 8.75 11.35 23.79
N LEU A 224 9.10 12.21 22.85
CA LEU A 224 9.97 13.36 23.06
C LEU A 224 9.16 14.58 23.48
N SER A 225 9.74 15.39 24.36
CA SER A 225 9.15 16.64 24.86
C SER A 225 10.23 17.69 24.99
N LEU A 226 9.84 18.94 24.74
CA LEU A 226 10.73 20.10 24.87
C LEU A 226 10.97 20.40 26.35
N VAL A 227 12.24 20.52 26.76
CA VAL A 227 12.61 20.94 28.13
C VAL A 227 12.80 22.45 28.19
N GLN A 228 13.63 22.97 27.29
CA GLN A 228 13.94 24.39 27.18
C GLN A 228 14.34 24.71 25.74
N LEU A 229 14.30 26.00 25.38
CA LEU A 229 14.78 26.47 24.08
C LEU A 229 16.24 26.93 24.21
N PRO A 230 17.08 26.68 23.20
CA PRO A 230 18.37 27.36 23.07
C PRO A 230 18.19 28.88 23.04
N ALA A 231 19.22 29.63 23.42
CA ALA A 231 19.20 31.08 23.29
C ALA A 231 19.09 31.48 21.81
N GLU A 232 18.31 32.52 21.51
CA GLU A 232 18.00 32.97 20.14
C GLU A 232 19.25 33.34 19.31
N ASN A 233 20.38 33.64 19.97
CA ASN A 233 21.65 33.98 19.32
C ASN A 233 22.79 32.99 19.67
N ASP A 234 22.46 31.76 20.03
CA ASP A 234 23.46 30.73 20.28
C ASP A 234 24.26 30.42 19.00
N LEU A 235 25.59 30.46 19.11
CA LEU A 235 26.49 30.20 17.98
C LEU A 235 26.39 28.75 17.47
N ILE A 236 26.13 27.80 18.38
CA ILE A 236 25.98 26.39 18.04
C ILE A 236 24.69 26.20 17.22
N VAL A 237 23.61 26.86 17.61
CA VAL A 237 22.34 26.82 16.86
C VAL A 237 22.51 27.37 15.46
N ARG A 238 23.17 28.53 15.30
CA ARG A 238 23.44 29.11 13.98
C ARG A 238 24.27 28.19 13.08
N ARG A 239 25.27 27.49 13.64
CA ARG A 239 26.06 26.51 12.89
C ARG A 239 25.20 25.34 12.43
N ILE A 240 24.33 24.85 13.30
CA ILE A 240 23.44 23.72 12.99
C ILE A 240 22.44 24.10 11.91
N ASP A 241 21.91 25.32 11.93
CA ASP A 241 21.02 25.82 10.88
C ASP A 241 21.71 25.87 9.50
N LEU A 242 22.99 26.20 9.43
CA LEU A 242 23.76 26.14 8.18
C LEU A 242 23.88 24.70 7.67
N ILE A 243 24.20 23.75 8.56
CA ILE A 243 24.34 22.33 8.21
C ILE A 243 22.99 21.73 7.80
N ARG A 244 21.91 22.11 8.49
CA ARG A 244 20.53 21.75 8.15
C ARG A 244 20.17 22.26 6.76
N SER A 245 20.48 23.51 6.44
CA SER A 245 20.21 24.09 5.12
C SER A 245 20.93 23.30 4.00
N GLN A 246 22.13 22.77 4.27
CA GLN A 246 22.84 21.91 3.32
C GLN A 246 22.20 20.52 3.18
N GLU A 247 21.70 19.92 4.28
CA GLU A 247 20.93 18.68 4.20
C GLU A 247 19.61 18.85 3.46
N GLU A 248 18.92 19.98 3.64
CA GLU A 248 17.69 20.29 2.90
C GLU A 248 17.93 20.30 1.38
N LEU A 249 19.06 20.87 0.91
CA LEU A 249 19.43 20.83 -0.51
C LEU A 249 19.69 19.41 -1.05
N LEU A 250 20.33 18.55 -0.24
CA LEU A 250 20.49 17.14 -0.63
C LEU A 250 19.13 16.45 -0.70
N VAL A 251 18.29 16.67 0.31
CA VAL A 251 16.95 16.09 0.38
C VAL A 251 16.10 16.52 -0.82
N ASP A 252 16.16 17.79 -1.23
CA ASP A 252 15.53 18.29 -2.46
C ASP A 252 16.07 17.57 -3.71
N THR A 253 17.38 17.35 -3.79
CA THR A 253 18.01 16.63 -4.91
C THR A 253 17.55 15.17 -4.99
N LEU A 254 17.40 14.51 -3.83
CA LEU A 254 16.91 13.13 -3.76
C LEU A 254 15.42 13.04 -4.11
N ASP A 255 14.64 13.99 -3.64
CA ASP A 255 13.22 14.11 -3.96
C ASP A 255 13.00 14.34 -5.47
N ASP A 256 13.81 15.19 -6.11
CA ASP A 256 13.82 15.38 -7.56
C ASP A 256 14.11 14.09 -8.34
N TYR A 257 15.05 13.28 -7.84
CA TYR A 257 15.35 11.96 -8.41
C TYR A 257 14.12 11.02 -8.37
N TYR A 258 13.38 10.99 -7.26
CA TYR A 258 12.14 10.20 -7.17
C TYR A 258 11.05 10.76 -8.08
N GLY A 259 10.92 12.09 -8.17
CA GLY A 259 9.97 12.74 -9.08
C GLY A 259 10.27 12.45 -10.55
N GLN A 260 11.54 12.43 -10.95
CA GLN A 260 11.94 12.04 -12.30
C GLN A 260 11.60 10.58 -12.59
N PHE A 261 11.97 9.67 -11.67
CA PHE A 261 11.62 8.26 -11.77
C PHE A 261 10.11 8.05 -11.94
N TYR A 262 9.29 8.76 -11.14
CA TYR A 262 7.84 8.69 -11.23
C TYR A 262 7.31 9.09 -12.62
N ARG A 263 7.76 10.24 -13.15
CA ARG A 263 7.33 10.73 -14.47
C ARG A 263 7.74 9.80 -15.61
N GLU A 264 8.93 9.22 -15.54
CA GLU A 264 9.43 8.28 -16.56
C GLU A 264 8.72 6.92 -16.50
N MET A 265 8.47 6.41 -15.30
CA MET A 265 7.82 5.11 -15.09
C MET A 265 6.32 5.14 -15.39
N LYS A 266 5.65 6.28 -15.16
CA LYS A 266 4.19 6.38 -15.18
C LYS A 266 3.52 5.80 -16.43
N PRO A 267 3.95 6.11 -17.67
CA PRO A 267 3.28 5.59 -18.86
C PRO A 267 3.28 4.05 -18.91
N SER A 268 4.45 3.42 -18.74
CA SER A 268 4.60 1.95 -18.77
C SER A 268 3.90 1.27 -17.59
N TYR A 269 3.92 1.91 -16.41
CA TYR A 269 3.25 1.38 -15.24
C TYR A 269 1.72 1.45 -15.35
N ASP A 270 1.17 2.53 -15.89
CA ASP A 270 -0.27 2.66 -16.15
C ASP A 270 -0.74 1.61 -17.18
N GLU A 271 0.04 1.40 -18.25
CA GLU A 271 -0.23 0.37 -19.25
C GLU A 271 -0.18 -1.04 -18.64
N TRP A 272 0.86 -1.35 -17.86
CA TRP A 272 0.96 -2.63 -17.16
C TRP A 272 -0.19 -2.86 -16.18
N ARG A 273 -0.58 -1.85 -15.39
CA ARG A 273 -1.73 -1.95 -14.48
C ARG A 273 -3.03 -2.20 -15.25
N HIS A 274 -3.22 -1.52 -16.39
CA HIS A 274 -4.38 -1.76 -17.24
C HIS A 274 -4.39 -3.18 -17.84
N ALA A 275 -3.25 -3.65 -18.36
CA ALA A 275 -3.10 -4.98 -18.94
C ALA A 275 -3.33 -6.09 -17.89
N THR A 276 -2.82 -5.89 -16.68
CA THR A 276 -2.98 -6.85 -15.58
C THR A 276 -4.38 -6.83 -14.97
N TYR A 277 -5.14 -5.73 -15.07
CA TYR A 277 -6.51 -5.65 -14.55
C TYR A 277 -7.41 -6.76 -15.07
N GLU A 278 -7.47 -6.98 -16.39
CA GLU A 278 -8.37 -8.00 -16.94
C GLU A 278 -8.02 -9.41 -16.48
N GLU A 279 -6.73 -9.70 -16.38
CA GLU A 279 -6.22 -11.00 -15.97
C GLU A 279 -6.39 -11.21 -14.45
N ALA A 280 -6.21 -10.17 -13.63
CA ALA A 280 -6.47 -10.19 -12.20
C ALA A 280 -7.95 -10.43 -11.88
N VAL A 281 -8.86 -9.72 -12.56
CA VAL A 281 -10.32 -9.90 -12.43
C VAL A 281 -10.71 -11.35 -12.78
N LYS A 282 -10.22 -11.88 -13.91
CA LYS A 282 -10.49 -13.26 -14.34
C LYS A 282 -9.93 -14.27 -13.33
N LEU A 283 -8.71 -14.08 -12.86
CA LEU A 283 -8.07 -14.92 -11.84
C LEU A 283 -8.92 -14.97 -10.57
N ARG A 284 -9.35 -13.81 -10.05
CA ARG A 284 -10.21 -13.68 -8.87
C ARG A 284 -11.55 -14.39 -9.05
N GLN A 285 -12.21 -14.17 -10.19
CA GLN A 285 -13.47 -14.83 -10.52
C GLN A 285 -13.32 -16.36 -10.62
N MET A 286 -12.28 -16.85 -11.30
CA MET A 286 -12.01 -18.29 -11.43
C MET A 286 -11.70 -18.92 -10.07
N LYS A 287 -10.86 -18.30 -9.23
CA LYS A 287 -10.58 -18.77 -7.87
C LYS A 287 -11.82 -18.76 -6.98
N LYS A 288 -12.71 -17.76 -7.07
CA LYS A 288 -13.98 -17.70 -6.32
C LYS A 288 -14.94 -18.81 -6.77
N GLN A 289 -15.11 -18.97 -8.08
CA GLN A 289 -15.94 -20.03 -8.65
C GLN A 289 -15.42 -21.44 -8.32
N ALA A 290 -14.11 -21.65 -8.39
CA ALA A 290 -13.47 -22.91 -8.07
C ALA A 290 -13.70 -23.31 -6.61
N ARG A 291 -13.48 -22.37 -5.67
CA ARG A 291 -13.75 -22.57 -4.24
C ARG A 291 -15.22 -22.88 -3.96
N GLY A 292 -16.14 -22.10 -4.54
CA GLY A 292 -17.57 -22.34 -4.36
C GLY A 292 -18.01 -23.72 -4.86
N ARG A 293 -17.53 -24.13 -6.04
CA ARG A 293 -17.84 -25.46 -6.61
C ARG A 293 -17.20 -26.61 -5.83
N LEU A 294 -15.98 -26.44 -5.33
CA LEU A 294 -15.31 -27.45 -4.51
C LEU A 294 -16.01 -27.63 -3.15
N LEU A 295 -16.26 -26.54 -2.43
CA LEU A 295 -16.94 -26.59 -1.12
C LEU A 295 -18.38 -27.09 -1.26
N GLY A 296 -19.11 -26.60 -2.27
CA GLY A 296 -20.46 -27.08 -2.59
C GLY A 296 -20.46 -28.56 -2.97
N GLY A 297 -19.47 -29.01 -3.74
CA GLY A 297 -19.33 -30.42 -4.13
C GLY A 297 -19.07 -31.34 -2.93
N VAL A 298 -18.18 -30.94 -2.01
CA VAL A 298 -17.92 -31.66 -0.76
C VAL A 298 -19.18 -31.72 0.12
N ALA A 299 -19.90 -30.59 0.26
CA ALA A 299 -21.15 -30.54 1.01
C ALA A 299 -22.25 -31.44 0.41
N LEU A 300 -22.38 -31.50 -0.92
CA LEU A 300 -23.32 -32.38 -1.61
C LEU A 300 -23.00 -33.87 -1.39
N ILE A 301 -21.72 -34.24 -1.39
CA ILE A 301 -21.30 -35.62 -1.07
C ILE A 301 -21.66 -35.95 0.38
N ALA A 302 -21.26 -35.10 1.34
CA ALA A 302 -21.55 -35.32 2.76
C ALA A 302 -23.05 -35.38 3.05
N GLY A 303 -23.84 -34.46 2.48
CA GLY A 303 -25.29 -34.42 2.61
C GLY A 303 -25.99 -35.61 1.93
N GLY A 304 -25.49 -36.04 0.77
CA GLY A 304 -26.00 -37.22 0.08
C GLY A 304 -25.76 -38.52 0.87
N LEU A 305 -24.59 -38.68 1.47
CA LEU A 305 -24.26 -39.84 2.33
C LEU A 305 -25.16 -39.88 3.58
N TYR A 306 -25.36 -38.74 4.23
CA TYR A 306 -26.22 -38.63 5.42
C TYR A 306 -27.71 -38.83 5.09
N ALA A 307 -28.22 -38.21 4.02
CA ALA A 307 -29.61 -38.38 3.60
C ALA A 307 -29.91 -39.81 3.14
N GLY A 308 -28.93 -40.47 2.51
CA GLY A 308 -29.02 -41.87 2.10
C GLY A 308 -29.09 -42.85 3.28
N SER A 309 -28.40 -42.57 4.40
CA SER A 309 -28.43 -43.43 5.60
C SER A 309 -29.74 -43.35 6.37
N GLU A 310 -30.49 -42.24 6.26
CA GLU A 310 -31.76 -42.00 6.96
C GLU A 310 -33.00 -42.32 6.09
N SER A 311 -32.80 -42.73 4.84
CA SER A 311 -33.85 -42.83 3.81
C SER A 311 -34.36 -44.26 3.60
N ASN A 312 -35.67 -44.49 3.82
CA ASN A 312 -36.34 -45.77 3.56
C ASN A 312 -37.14 -45.82 2.23
N THR A 313 -37.02 -44.78 1.39
CA THR A 313 -37.81 -44.67 0.15
C THR A 313 -36.93 -44.67 -1.08
N TRP A 314 -37.44 -45.24 -2.18
CA TRP A 314 -36.72 -45.26 -3.45
C TRP A 314 -36.39 -43.85 -3.98
N ALA A 315 -37.28 -42.87 -3.76
CA ALA A 315 -37.04 -41.47 -4.14
C ALA A 315 -35.94 -40.79 -3.32
N GLY A 316 -35.88 -41.03 -2.00
CA GLY A 316 -34.82 -40.53 -1.13
C GLY A 316 -33.44 -41.09 -1.51
N ASN A 317 -33.37 -42.38 -1.84
CA ASN A 317 -32.14 -43.03 -2.29
C ASN A 317 -31.65 -42.50 -3.65
N ALA A 318 -32.57 -42.26 -4.59
CA ALA A 318 -32.23 -41.67 -5.89
C ALA A 318 -31.74 -40.22 -5.75
N ALA A 319 -32.34 -39.42 -4.86
CA ALA A 319 -31.90 -38.06 -4.56
C ALA A 319 -30.51 -38.04 -3.91
N ALA A 320 -30.25 -38.94 -2.95
CA ALA A 320 -28.94 -39.11 -2.31
C ALA A 320 -27.85 -39.49 -3.34
N ALA A 321 -28.13 -40.44 -4.22
CA ALA A 321 -27.20 -40.83 -5.30
C ALA A 321 -26.95 -39.67 -6.29
N GLY A 322 -28.01 -38.93 -6.65
CA GLY A 322 -27.89 -37.74 -7.50
C GLY A 322 -27.04 -36.63 -6.86
N ALA A 323 -27.15 -36.43 -5.55
CA ALA A 323 -26.33 -35.47 -4.82
C ALA A 323 -24.84 -35.85 -4.82
N VAL A 324 -24.50 -37.13 -4.63
CA VAL A 324 -23.10 -37.61 -4.69
C VAL A 324 -22.51 -37.42 -6.08
N VAL A 325 -23.24 -37.81 -7.14
CA VAL A 325 -22.79 -37.63 -8.54
C VAL A 325 -22.64 -36.15 -8.89
N GLY A 326 -23.62 -35.32 -8.50
CA GLY A 326 -23.55 -33.86 -8.65
C GLY A 326 -22.37 -33.26 -7.90
N GLY A 327 -22.07 -33.76 -6.70
CA GLY A 327 -20.94 -33.33 -5.89
C GLY A 327 -19.58 -33.63 -6.54
N ILE A 328 -19.39 -34.82 -7.10
CA ILE A 328 -18.18 -35.18 -7.86
C ILE A 328 -18.03 -34.30 -9.11
N GLY A 329 -19.12 -34.07 -9.84
CA GLY A 329 -19.14 -33.18 -11.00
C GLY A 329 -18.76 -31.74 -10.64
N ALA A 330 -19.28 -31.23 -9.51
CA ALA A 330 -18.93 -29.92 -8.98
C ALA A 330 -17.45 -29.83 -8.58
N ILE A 331 -16.90 -30.86 -7.93
CA ILE A 331 -15.46 -30.93 -7.61
C ILE A 331 -14.61 -30.91 -8.88
N LYS A 332 -14.91 -31.75 -9.88
CA LYS A 332 -14.19 -31.76 -11.16
C LYS A 332 -14.22 -30.39 -11.84
N SER A 333 -15.41 -29.78 -11.93
CA SER A 333 -15.55 -28.44 -12.48
C SER A 333 -14.78 -27.40 -11.67
N GLY A 334 -14.74 -27.51 -10.34
CA GLY A 334 -13.92 -26.67 -9.48
C GLY A 334 -12.42 -26.81 -9.78
N LEU A 335 -11.93 -28.04 -9.94
CA LEU A 335 -10.54 -28.33 -10.34
C LEU A 335 -10.20 -27.79 -11.73
N ASP A 336 -11.10 -27.93 -12.71
CA ASP A 336 -10.89 -27.36 -14.06
C ASP A 336 -10.81 -25.83 -14.01
N ARG A 337 -11.58 -25.17 -13.13
CA ARG A 337 -11.49 -23.72 -12.90
C ARG A 337 -10.20 -23.31 -12.19
N PHE A 338 -9.67 -24.15 -11.29
CA PHE A 338 -8.33 -23.94 -10.73
C PHE A 338 -7.24 -24.01 -11.81
N LYS A 339 -7.34 -24.95 -12.75
CA LYS A 339 -6.41 -25.00 -13.91
C LYS A 339 -6.53 -23.75 -14.80
N GLN A 340 -7.74 -23.24 -15.02
CA GLN A 340 -7.93 -21.98 -15.75
C GLN A 340 -7.36 -20.78 -15.00
N ALA A 341 -7.48 -20.76 -13.66
CA ALA A 341 -6.85 -19.74 -12.83
C ALA A 341 -5.32 -19.75 -12.98
N GLU A 342 -4.70 -20.93 -13.07
CA GLU A 342 -3.25 -21.06 -13.29
C GLU A 342 -2.79 -20.41 -14.61
N ILE A 343 -3.60 -20.49 -15.68
CA ILE A 343 -3.30 -19.84 -16.97
C ILE A 343 -3.26 -18.31 -16.83
N HIS A 344 -4.24 -17.73 -16.14
CA HIS A 344 -4.27 -16.28 -15.90
C HIS A 344 -3.13 -15.84 -14.98
N GLU A 345 -2.75 -16.67 -14.01
CA GLU A 345 -1.59 -16.43 -13.15
C GLU A 345 -0.27 -16.43 -13.95
N GLN A 346 -0.12 -17.32 -14.94
CA GLN A 346 1.02 -17.33 -15.86
C GLN A 346 1.06 -16.08 -16.75
N ALA A 347 -0.08 -15.67 -17.33
CA ALA A 347 -0.16 -14.45 -18.13
C ALA A 347 0.26 -13.20 -17.32
N LEU A 348 -0.20 -13.10 -16.07
CA LEU A 348 0.20 -12.04 -15.15
C LEU A 348 1.70 -12.04 -14.84
N LYS A 349 2.29 -13.23 -14.71
CA LYS A 349 3.73 -13.38 -14.51
C LYS A 349 4.52 -12.91 -15.74
N GLU A 350 4.08 -13.25 -16.94
CA GLU A 350 4.71 -12.81 -18.20
C GLU A 350 4.63 -11.28 -18.36
N LEU A 351 3.46 -10.69 -18.12
CA LEU A 351 3.28 -9.23 -18.15
C LEU A 351 4.22 -8.52 -17.17
N THR A 352 4.37 -9.07 -15.96
CA THR A 352 5.25 -8.49 -14.95
C THR A 352 6.74 -8.66 -15.26
N GLN A 353 7.13 -9.75 -15.93
CA GLN A 353 8.51 -9.92 -16.42
C GLN A 353 8.82 -8.94 -17.56
N SER A 354 7.86 -8.73 -18.47
CA SER A 354 7.99 -7.74 -19.55
C SER A 354 8.21 -6.34 -19.00
N LEU A 355 7.38 -5.92 -18.04
CA LEU A 355 7.54 -4.62 -17.38
C LEU A 355 8.89 -4.53 -16.64
N GLY A 356 9.34 -5.58 -15.97
CA GLY A 356 10.66 -5.59 -15.31
C GLY A 356 11.82 -5.32 -16.28
N MET A 357 11.76 -5.86 -17.50
CA MET A 357 12.76 -5.60 -18.54
C MET A 357 12.71 -4.15 -19.05
N GLU A 358 11.52 -3.56 -19.12
CA GLU A 358 11.30 -2.19 -19.58
C GLU A 358 11.65 -1.13 -18.53
N ILE A 359 11.31 -1.40 -17.26
CA ILE A 359 11.57 -0.50 -16.13
C ILE A 359 13.05 -0.44 -15.79
N THR A 360 13.89 -1.42 -16.18
CA THR A 360 15.31 -1.46 -15.83
C THR A 360 16.03 -0.18 -16.28
N PRO A 361 16.33 0.78 -15.37
CA PRO A 361 17.12 1.95 -15.72
C PRO A 361 18.59 1.57 -15.54
N ASN A 362 19.45 2.08 -16.42
CA ASN A 362 20.91 1.95 -16.30
C ASN A 362 21.37 2.25 -14.86
N ILE A 363 21.76 1.23 -14.11
CA ILE A 363 22.58 1.40 -12.91
C ILE A 363 23.88 1.97 -13.42
N LEU A 364 24.07 3.28 -13.25
CA LEU A 364 25.29 3.98 -13.64
C LEU A 364 26.41 3.56 -12.66
N GLU A 365 27.08 2.43 -12.93
CA GLU A 365 28.40 2.16 -12.37
C GLU A 365 29.41 2.97 -13.18
N ILE A 366 29.86 4.11 -12.65
CA ILE A 366 30.99 4.85 -13.24
C ILE A 366 32.20 4.67 -12.33
N GLU A 367 33.19 3.91 -12.82
CA GLU A 367 34.58 3.97 -12.40
C GLU A 367 35.24 5.29 -12.81
N GLY A 368 36.17 5.78 -11.98
CA GLY A 368 36.95 6.98 -12.27
C GLY A 368 36.91 7.99 -11.13
N ARG A 369 38.07 8.30 -10.56
CA ARG A 369 38.27 9.14 -9.37
C ARG A 369 38.00 10.62 -9.64
N THR A 370 37.28 11.29 -8.75
CA THR A 370 37.60 12.52 -7.97
C THR A 370 36.36 12.75 -7.10
N ILE A 371 36.50 12.84 -5.76
CA ILE A 371 35.43 12.69 -4.72
C ILE A 371 34.01 13.01 -5.25
N GLU A 372 33.31 11.97 -5.68
CA GLU A 372 31.97 12.00 -6.29
C GLU A 372 31.14 10.97 -5.50
N LEU A 373 29.96 11.36 -5.03
CA LEU A 373 29.10 10.54 -4.17
C LEU A 373 28.55 9.34 -4.97
N LYS A 374 29.25 8.20 -4.97
CA LYS A 374 28.89 6.99 -5.75
C LYS A 374 28.01 6.04 -4.94
N GLY A 375 26.82 5.70 -5.45
CA GLY A 375 25.95 4.67 -4.86
C GLY A 375 24.46 4.85 -5.18
N SER A 376 23.60 3.97 -4.63
CA SER A 376 22.15 4.21 -4.59
C SER A 376 21.83 5.46 -3.76
N ALA A 377 20.66 6.07 -3.99
CA ALA A 377 20.16 7.21 -3.19
C ALA A 377 20.36 7.03 -1.67
N ASP A 378 20.05 5.83 -1.15
CA ASP A 378 20.25 5.47 0.26
C ASP A 378 21.72 5.59 0.70
N LYS A 379 22.67 5.12 -0.12
CA LYS A 379 24.11 5.16 0.19
C LYS A 379 24.65 6.58 0.11
N GLN A 380 24.16 7.36 -0.87
CA GLN A 380 24.51 8.77 -0.99
C GLN A 380 24.03 9.57 0.22
N PHE A 381 22.82 9.28 0.70
CA PHE A 381 22.27 9.90 1.91
C PHE A 381 23.09 9.55 3.15
N ASP A 382 23.46 8.28 3.35
CA ASP A 382 24.30 7.87 4.49
C ASP A 382 25.69 8.52 4.45
N THR A 383 26.35 8.47 3.29
CA THR A 383 27.70 9.04 3.08
C THR A 383 27.70 10.54 3.38
N TRP A 384 26.65 11.24 2.97
CA TRP A 384 26.52 12.66 3.25
C TRP A 384 26.34 12.95 4.73
N ARG A 385 25.52 12.17 5.45
CA ARG A 385 25.34 12.32 6.90
C ARG A 385 26.65 12.14 7.65
N ASP A 386 27.47 11.17 7.24
CA ASP A 386 28.79 10.94 7.82
C ASP A 386 29.71 12.16 7.62
N ILE A 387 29.74 12.73 6.40
CA ILE A 387 30.52 13.94 6.07
C ILE A 387 30.06 15.14 6.92
N LEU A 388 28.75 15.36 7.05
CA LEU A 388 28.23 16.48 7.85
C LEU A 388 28.63 16.36 9.33
N SER A 389 28.62 15.13 9.87
CA SER A 389 29.07 14.87 11.24
C SER A 389 30.57 15.12 11.42
N GLU A 390 31.39 14.72 10.45
CA GLU A 390 32.84 14.96 10.48
C GLU A 390 33.17 16.45 10.42
N ILE A 391 32.54 17.19 9.49
CA ILE A 391 32.66 18.65 9.39
C ILE A 391 32.32 19.27 10.74
N TYR A 392 31.17 18.96 11.33
CA TYR A 392 30.78 19.52 12.62
C TYR A 392 31.83 19.27 13.73
N ALA A 393 32.39 18.06 13.79
CA ALA A 393 33.40 17.71 14.79
C ALA A 393 34.71 18.49 14.61
N GLU A 394 35.24 18.57 13.39
CA GLU A 394 36.46 19.32 13.07
C GLU A 394 36.31 20.81 13.40
N GLU A 395 35.19 21.36 12.98
CA GLU A 395 34.89 22.78 13.08
C GLU A 395 34.62 23.18 14.55
N THR A 396 34.21 22.23 15.40
CA THR A 396 34.08 22.40 16.86
C THR A 396 35.45 22.32 17.55
N SER A 397 36.29 21.34 17.17
CA SER A 397 37.68 21.23 17.68
C SER A 397 38.51 22.47 17.37
N ASN A 398 38.42 22.99 16.14
CA ASN A 398 39.20 24.14 15.68
C ASN A 398 38.77 25.44 16.41
N SER A 399 37.49 25.55 16.79
CA SER A 399 36.96 26.66 17.59
C SER A 399 37.43 26.64 19.06
N LEU A 400 37.65 25.45 19.62
CA LEU A 400 38.23 25.27 20.96
C LEU A 400 39.73 25.62 20.98
N GLU A 401 40.48 25.27 19.92
CA GLU A 401 41.90 25.61 19.79
C GLU A 401 42.14 27.11 19.59
N THR A 402 41.33 27.78 18.76
CA THR A 402 41.41 29.25 18.57
C THR A 402 40.91 30.05 19.77
N GLY A 403 40.01 29.49 20.59
CA GLY A 403 39.62 30.04 21.89
C GLY A 403 40.74 29.92 22.94
N ALA A 404 41.48 28.80 22.94
CA ALA A 404 42.59 28.56 23.86
C ALA A 404 43.87 29.36 23.53
N THR A 405 44.07 29.77 22.27
CA THR A 405 45.19 30.65 21.87
C THR A 405 44.90 32.15 22.05
N ARG A 406 43.66 32.52 22.40
CA ARG A 406 43.25 33.92 22.65
C ARG A 406 43.03 34.26 24.13
N GLN A 407 43.43 33.39 25.07
CA GLN A 407 43.44 33.68 26.51
C GLN A 407 44.84 34.02 27.02
#